data_AF-A0A7J4TLQ0-F1
#
_entry.id   AF-A0A7J4TLQ0-F1
#
_cell.length_a   1.000
_cell.length_b   1.000
_cell.length_c   1.000
_cell.angle_alpha   90.00
_cell.angle_beta   90.00
_cell.angle_gamma   90.00
#
_symmetry.space_group_name_H-M   'P 1'
#
loop_
_entity.id
_entity.type
_entity.pdbx_description
1 polymer ?
#
loop_
_entity_poly.entity_id
_entity_poly.type
_entity_poly.pdbx_seq_one_letter_code
_entity_poly.pdbx_strand_id
1 'polypeptide(L)'
;GYVIQQALIFLETTTWGPLTGTYLLEFIPLFPFAMIGGIFLQIFLDKFDIYRTLDRDLIVRIQGFSLDVLIVSAIATLSLTIIGENLIPFLILAVVGIIWNLVAFIYLAPIMFPSYWFERGSGNFGQSMGMTATGILLMKLTDPDNKSPALEGFGYKQLLFEPIVGGGIFTAASVTLIFQFGPEVVLVFSLVMLLLWLGIGLFYFRKK
;
A
#
# COMPACT_ATOMS: atom_id res chain seq x y z
N GLY A 1 -1.61 17.09 4.49
CA GLY A 1 -1.08 16.25 3.40
C GLY A 1 -0.75 17.07 2.18
N TYR A 2 -1.75 17.43 1.37
CA TYR A 2 -1.56 18.20 0.12
C TYR A 2 -0.73 19.47 0.31
N VAL A 3 -1.03 20.28 1.33
CA VAL A 3 -0.25 21.50 1.64
C VAL A 3 1.23 21.18 1.93
N ILE A 4 1.52 20.06 2.59
CA ILE A 4 2.90 19.65 2.88
C ILE A 4 3.62 19.30 1.57
N GLN A 5 2.98 18.52 0.70
CA GLN A 5 3.54 18.16 -0.60
C GLN A 5 3.81 19.41 -1.46
N GLN A 6 2.84 20.32 -1.55
CA GLN A 6 2.99 21.56 -2.34
C GLN A 6 4.08 22.47 -1.77
N ALA A 7 4.18 22.59 -0.45
CA ALA A 7 5.25 23.36 0.19
C ALA A 7 6.63 22.76 -0.12
N LEU A 8 6.75 21.43 -0.11
CA LEU A 8 7.97 20.72 -0.46
C LEU A 8 8.36 20.89 -1.93
N ILE A 9 7.41 20.76 -2.86
CA ILE A 9 7.63 21.02 -4.29
C ILE A 9 8.03 22.49 -4.52
N PHE A 10 7.37 23.43 -3.84
CA PHE A 10 7.72 24.85 -3.93
C PHE A 10 9.15 25.12 -3.42
N LEU A 11 9.54 24.49 -2.31
CA LEU A 11 10.90 24.59 -1.79
C LEU A 11 11.92 24.03 -2.79
N GLU A 12 11.69 22.84 -3.35
CA GLU A 12 12.57 22.24 -4.36
C GLU A 12 12.72 23.14 -5.60
N THR A 13 11.60 23.63 -6.14
CA THR A 13 11.60 24.48 -7.35
C THR A 13 12.22 25.86 -7.12
N THR A 14 12.25 26.35 -5.88
CA THR A 14 12.85 27.65 -5.55
C THR A 14 14.32 27.55 -5.14
N THR A 15 14.76 26.41 -4.62
CA THR A 15 16.10 26.26 -4.03
C THR A 15 17.06 25.49 -4.92
N TRP A 16 17.08 24.15 -4.85
CA TRP A 16 18.06 23.33 -5.55
C TRP A 16 17.61 22.88 -6.94
N GLY A 17 16.32 22.75 -7.21
CA GLY A 17 15.79 22.30 -8.51
C GLY A 17 16.36 23.08 -9.71
N PRO A 18 16.39 24.43 -9.67
CA PRO A 18 17.00 25.23 -10.73
C PRO A 18 18.53 25.10 -10.82
N LEU A 19 19.19 24.80 -9.70
CA LEU A 19 20.65 24.74 -9.60
C LEU A 19 21.20 23.37 -10.03
N THR A 20 20.49 22.27 -9.74
CA THR A 20 20.91 20.89 -10.04
C THR A 20 20.19 20.28 -11.24
N GLY A 21 19.09 20.88 -11.69
CA GLY A 21 18.24 20.34 -12.76
C GLY A 21 17.48 19.07 -12.36
N THR A 22 17.44 18.74 -11.07
CA THR A 22 16.79 17.52 -10.54
C THR A 22 15.54 17.88 -9.75
N TYR A 23 14.40 17.37 -10.21
CA TYR A 23 13.11 17.50 -9.52
C TYR A 23 12.68 16.10 -9.06
N LEU A 24 12.57 15.90 -7.75
CA LEU A 24 12.25 14.60 -7.17
C LEU A 24 10.91 14.62 -6.44
N LEU A 25 10.59 15.74 -5.79
CA LEU A 25 9.42 15.85 -4.92
C LEU A 25 8.12 15.94 -5.72
N GLU A 26 8.18 16.38 -6.97
CA GLU A 26 7.03 16.38 -7.89
C GLU A 26 6.54 14.97 -8.25
N PHE A 27 7.43 13.97 -8.21
CA PHE A 27 7.12 12.59 -8.56
C PHE A 27 6.66 11.75 -7.36
N ILE A 28 6.79 12.27 -6.13
CA ILE A 28 6.32 11.57 -4.93
C ILE A 28 4.79 11.70 -4.87
N PRO A 29 4.04 10.59 -4.75
CA PRO A 29 2.59 10.62 -4.65
C PRO A 29 2.07 11.43 -3.46
N LEU A 30 0.83 11.92 -3.57
CA LEU A 30 0.15 12.63 -2.48
C LEU A 30 -0.13 11.74 -1.26
N PHE A 31 -0.35 10.44 -1.48
CA PHE A 31 -0.82 9.51 -0.45
C PHE A 31 0.10 9.40 0.79
N PRO A 32 1.43 9.22 0.67
CA PRO A 32 2.36 9.30 1.80
C PRO A 32 2.23 10.59 2.62
N PHE A 33 2.13 11.74 1.94
CA PHE A 33 1.96 13.03 2.62
C PHE A 33 0.58 13.15 3.28
N ALA A 34 -0.46 12.54 2.71
CA ALA A 34 -1.78 12.47 3.32
C ALA A 34 -1.73 11.69 4.64
N MET A 35 -1.03 10.55 4.70
CA MET A 35 -0.80 9.79 5.94
C MET A 35 -0.08 10.63 7.00
N ILE A 36 1.01 11.29 6.65
CA ILE A 36 1.75 12.19 7.56
C ILE A 36 0.82 13.33 8.04
N GLY A 37 0.01 13.88 7.14
CA GLY A 37 -1.00 14.87 7.48
C GLY A 37 -2.04 14.35 8.48
N GLY A 38 -2.46 13.09 8.35
CA GLY A 38 -3.34 12.42 9.31
C GLY A 38 -2.71 12.28 10.69
N ILE A 39 -1.42 11.96 10.78
CA ILE A 39 -0.68 11.91 12.04
C ILE A 39 -0.63 13.30 12.69
N PHE A 40 -0.29 14.35 11.94
CA PHE A 40 -0.30 15.72 12.48
C PHE A 40 -1.68 16.15 12.94
N LEU A 41 -2.73 15.80 12.18
CA LEU A 41 -4.10 16.04 12.59
C LEU A 41 -4.44 15.31 13.90
N GLN A 42 -4.05 14.03 14.03
CA GLN A 42 -4.26 13.27 15.26
C GLN A 42 -3.56 13.92 16.46
N ILE A 43 -2.28 14.30 16.32
CA ILE A 43 -1.52 14.98 17.39
C ILE A 43 -2.18 16.31 17.77
N PHE A 44 -2.67 17.06 16.78
CA PHE A 44 -3.39 18.31 17.02
C PHE A 44 -4.68 18.06 17.80
N LEU A 45 -5.49 17.10 17.38
CA LEU A 45 -6.74 16.76 18.06
C LEU A 45 -6.50 16.25 19.49
N ASP A 46 -5.51 15.37 19.70
CA ASP A 46 -5.17 14.86 21.03
C ASP A 46 -4.78 16.00 22.00
N LYS A 47 -4.21 17.10 21.47
CA LYS A 47 -3.79 18.25 22.26
C LYS A 47 -4.88 19.31 22.46
N PHE A 48 -5.73 19.54 21.46
CA PHE A 48 -6.66 20.67 21.43
C PHE A 48 -8.14 20.28 21.51
N ASP A 49 -8.52 19.05 21.13
CA ASP A 49 -9.90 18.54 21.23
C ASP A 49 -10.13 17.81 22.56
N ILE A 50 -10.15 18.60 23.64
CA ILE A 50 -10.32 18.10 25.02
C ILE A 50 -11.65 17.33 25.18
N TYR A 51 -12.68 17.74 24.45
CA TYR A 51 -14.03 17.17 24.53
C TYR A 51 -14.24 15.98 23.59
N ARG A 52 -13.23 15.58 22.79
CA ARG A 52 -13.32 14.50 21.81
C ARG A 52 -14.56 14.64 20.92
N THR A 53 -14.70 15.82 20.33
CA THR A 53 -15.86 16.20 19.52
C THR A 53 -15.96 15.42 18.21
N LEU A 54 -14.89 14.72 17.79
CA LEU A 54 -14.86 13.88 16.60
C LEU A 54 -15.59 12.56 16.77
N ASP A 55 -16.66 12.39 15.99
CA ASP A 55 -17.38 11.12 15.87
C ASP A 55 -16.64 10.17 14.91
N ARG A 56 -16.17 9.05 15.47
CA ARG A 56 -15.47 8.01 14.71
C ARG A 56 -16.35 7.36 13.65
N ASP A 57 -17.64 7.17 13.92
CA ASP A 57 -18.56 6.54 12.97
C ASP A 57 -18.83 7.47 11.79
N LEU A 58 -18.88 8.79 12.03
CA LEU A 58 -18.95 9.77 10.95
C LEU A 58 -17.70 9.72 10.06
N ILE A 59 -16.50 9.65 10.65
CA ILE A 59 -15.24 9.53 9.89
C ILE A 59 -15.21 8.24 9.06
N VAL A 60 -15.66 7.11 9.62
CA VAL A 60 -15.74 5.84 8.88
C VAL A 60 -16.72 5.94 7.70
N ARG A 61 -17.85 6.63 7.86
CA ARG A 61 -18.81 6.86 6.75
C ARG A 61 -18.22 7.73 5.65
N ILE A 62 -17.52 8.82 6.01
CA ILE A 62 -16.84 9.70 5.04
C ILE A 62 -15.74 8.94 4.29
N GLN A 63 -14.96 8.10 5.00
CA GLN A 63 -13.96 7.24 4.41
C GLN A 63 -14.60 6.26 3.41
N GLY A 64 -15.70 5.61 3.79
CA GLY A 64 -16.45 4.72 2.91
C GLY A 64 -16.90 5.40 1.62
N PHE A 65 -17.56 6.56 1.74
CA PHE A 65 -17.98 7.34 0.57
C PHE A 65 -16.80 7.76 -0.32
N SER A 66 -15.68 8.18 0.29
CA SER A 66 -14.48 8.56 -0.47
C SER A 66 -13.88 7.38 -1.24
N LEU A 67 -13.91 6.17 -0.65
CA LEU A 67 -13.50 4.95 -1.32
C LEU A 67 -14.42 4.59 -2.49
N ASP A 68 -15.73 4.72 -2.33
CA ASP A 68 -16.69 4.47 -3.42
C ASP A 68 -16.46 5.43 -4.59
N VAL A 69 -16.25 6.72 -4.32
CA VAL A 69 -15.91 7.72 -5.35
C VAL A 69 -14.59 7.37 -6.05
N LEU A 70 -13.57 6.93 -5.30
CA LEU A 70 -12.29 6.50 -5.86
C LEU A 70 -12.47 5.29 -6.77
N ILE A 71 -13.23 4.27 -6.36
CA ILE A 71 -13.50 3.07 -7.15
C ILE A 71 -14.24 3.42 -8.44
N VAL A 72 -15.32 4.20 -8.34
CA VAL A 72 -16.10 4.64 -9.51
C VAL A 72 -15.23 5.45 -10.47
N SER A 73 -14.43 6.38 -9.96
CA SER A 73 -13.51 7.18 -10.77
C SER A 73 -12.46 6.31 -11.46
N ALA A 74 -11.87 5.35 -10.75
CA ALA A 74 -10.88 4.43 -11.31
C ALA A 74 -11.48 3.60 -12.45
N ILE A 75 -12.67 3.01 -12.24
CA ILE A 75 -13.39 2.25 -13.27
C ILE A 75 -13.73 3.15 -14.47
N ALA A 76 -14.20 4.38 -14.22
CA ALA A 76 -14.57 5.32 -15.28
C ALA A 76 -13.37 5.78 -16.12
N THR A 77 -12.18 5.89 -15.53
CA THR A 77 -10.94 6.27 -16.24
C THR A 77 -10.28 5.11 -16.98
N LEU A 78 -10.77 3.89 -16.79
CA LEU A 78 -10.16 2.70 -17.35
C LEU A 78 -10.52 2.58 -18.85
N SER A 79 -9.50 2.60 -19.71
CA SER A 79 -9.68 2.44 -21.16
C SER A 79 -10.01 0.98 -21.53
N LEU A 80 -11.27 0.74 -21.88
CA LEU A 80 -11.71 -0.57 -22.40
C LEU A 80 -10.99 -0.95 -23.71
N THR A 81 -10.60 0.04 -24.51
CA THR A 81 -9.82 -0.18 -25.74
C THR A 81 -8.46 -0.76 -25.43
N ILE A 82 -7.74 -0.21 -24.43
CA ILE A 82 -6.42 -0.71 -24.03
C ILE A 82 -6.54 -2.14 -23.48
N ILE A 83 -7.58 -2.45 -22.71
CA ILE A 83 -7.82 -3.85 -22.29
C ILE A 83 -8.05 -4.73 -23.50
N GLY A 84 -8.92 -4.33 -24.44
CA GLY A 84 -9.25 -5.13 -25.61
C GLY A 84 -8.01 -5.47 -26.45
N GLU A 85 -7.11 -4.50 -26.63
CA GLU A 85 -5.85 -4.68 -27.35
C GLU A 85 -4.83 -5.54 -26.57
N ASN A 86 -4.89 -5.54 -25.24
CA ASN A 86 -3.95 -6.23 -24.36
C ASN A 86 -4.61 -7.30 -23.48
N LEU A 87 -5.68 -7.93 -23.98
CA LEU A 87 -6.49 -8.85 -23.18
C LEU A 87 -5.68 -10.06 -22.71
N ILE A 88 -4.81 -10.59 -23.57
CA ILE A 88 -3.93 -11.73 -23.23
C ILE A 88 -2.96 -11.34 -22.11
N PRO A 89 -2.11 -10.28 -22.25
CA PRO A 89 -1.28 -9.80 -21.15
C PRO A 89 -2.05 -9.53 -19.85
N PHE A 90 -3.22 -8.89 -19.95
CA PHE A 90 -4.07 -8.61 -18.79
C PHE A 90 -4.50 -9.88 -18.06
N LEU A 91 -5.01 -10.88 -18.79
CA LEU A 91 -5.43 -12.15 -18.21
C LEU A 91 -4.27 -12.92 -17.60
N ILE A 92 -3.09 -12.90 -18.23
CA ILE A 92 -1.88 -13.53 -17.68
C ILE A 92 -1.54 -12.87 -16.34
N LEU A 93 -1.45 -11.53 -16.29
CA LEU A 93 -1.14 -10.81 -15.06
C LEU A 93 -2.17 -11.07 -13.95
N ALA A 94 -3.46 -11.06 -14.30
CA ALA A 94 -4.54 -11.33 -13.36
C ALA A 94 -4.45 -12.76 -12.80
N VAL A 95 -4.34 -13.78 -13.66
CA VAL A 95 -4.28 -15.18 -13.26
C VAL A 95 -3.02 -15.46 -12.45
N VAL A 96 -1.85 -14.99 -12.90
CA VAL A 96 -0.59 -15.18 -12.18
C VAL A 96 -0.63 -14.49 -10.82
N GLY A 97 -1.17 -13.26 -10.75
CA GLY A 97 -1.34 -12.54 -9.49
C GLY A 97 -2.27 -13.25 -8.51
N ILE A 98 -3.40 -13.77 -8.98
CA ILE A 98 -4.33 -14.55 -8.14
C ILE A 98 -3.67 -15.83 -7.65
N ILE A 99 -3.03 -16.59 -8.53
CA ILE A 99 -2.34 -17.84 -8.17
C ILE A 99 -1.23 -17.55 -7.16
N TRP A 100 -0.43 -16.52 -7.38
CA TRP A 100 0.62 -16.11 -6.45
C TRP A 100 0.06 -15.80 -5.06
N ASN A 101 -1.01 -15.00 -4.97
CA ASN A 101 -1.63 -14.66 -3.70
C ASN A 101 -2.22 -15.89 -2.98
N LEU A 102 -2.85 -16.80 -3.72
CA LEU A 102 -3.37 -18.05 -3.17
C LEU A 102 -2.23 -18.93 -2.66
N VAL A 103 -1.16 -19.10 -3.44
CA VAL A 103 0.01 -19.90 -3.04
C VAL A 103 0.69 -19.28 -1.82
N ALA A 104 0.87 -17.96 -1.80
CA ALA A 104 1.45 -17.26 -0.67
C ALA A 104 0.60 -17.42 0.60
N PHE A 105 -0.72 -17.34 0.48
CA PHE A 105 -1.61 -17.51 1.64
C PHE A 105 -1.67 -18.97 2.13
N ILE A 106 -1.83 -19.94 1.22
CA ILE A 106 -2.03 -21.36 1.59
C ILE A 106 -0.72 -22.00 2.05
N TYR A 107 0.42 -21.68 1.41
CA TYR A 107 1.69 -22.36 1.67
C TYR A 107 2.70 -21.48 2.42
N LEU A 108 2.88 -20.21 2.03
CA LEU A 108 3.92 -19.38 2.67
C LEU A 108 3.49 -18.84 4.03
N ALA A 109 2.24 -18.40 4.18
CA ALA A 109 1.73 -17.85 5.44
C ALA A 109 1.87 -18.82 6.63
N PRO A 110 1.46 -20.11 6.57
CA PRO A 110 1.64 -21.03 7.70
C PRO A 110 3.11 -21.33 8.00
N ILE A 111 4.02 -21.18 7.04
CA ILE A 111 5.46 -21.39 7.25
C ILE A 111 6.12 -20.15 7.87
N MET A 112 5.76 -18.96 7.40
CA MET A 112 6.39 -17.69 7.77
C MET A 112 5.82 -17.10 9.07
N PHE A 113 4.58 -17.41 9.42
CA PHE A 113 3.92 -16.93 10.63
C PHE A 113 3.76 -18.06 11.66
N PRO A 114 4.67 -18.21 12.64
CA PRO A 114 4.57 -19.30 13.62
C PRO A 114 3.38 -19.16 14.62
N SER A 115 2.73 -17.99 14.67
CA SER A 115 1.57 -17.74 15.54
C SER A 115 0.50 -16.95 14.79
N TYR A 116 -0.77 -17.32 14.97
CA TYR A 116 -1.91 -16.64 14.35
C TYR A 116 -1.75 -16.50 12.83
N TRP A 117 -1.26 -17.55 12.17
CA TRP A 117 -0.88 -17.52 10.76
C TRP A 117 -2.08 -17.25 9.86
N PHE A 118 -3.27 -17.72 10.26
CA PHE A 118 -4.49 -17.57 9.49
C PHE A 118 -5.00 -16.13 9.57
N GLU A 119 -5.04 -15.55 10.77
CA GLU A 119 -5.44 -14.16 11.02
C GLU A 119 -4.46 -13.16 10.40
N ARG A 120 -3.15 -13.42 10.50
CA ARG A 120 -2.11 -12.60 9.86
C ARG A 120 -2.11 -12.78 8.35
N GLY A 121 -2.29 -14.01 7.88
CA GLY A 121 -2.32 -14.36 6.47
C GLY A 121 -3.54 -13.77 5.75
N SER A 122 -4.72 -13.82 6.38
CA SER A 122 -5.99 -13.36 5.79
C SER A 122 -5.95 -11.86 5.52
N GLY A 123 -5.35 -11.10 6.43
CA GLY A 123 -5.11 -9.66 6.25
C GLY A 123 -4.23 -9.35 5.05
N ASN A 124 -3.08 -10.03 4.93
CA ASN A 124 -2.19 -9.83 3.79
C ASN A 124 -2.81 -10.32 2.47
N PHE A 125 -3.55 -11.44 2.50
CA PHE A 125 -4.26 -11.96 1.32
C PHE A 125 -5.33 -10.97 0.84
N GLY A 126 -6.18 -10.48 1.74
CA GLY A 126 -7.21 -9.51 1.39
C GLY A 126 -6.64 -8.18 0.90
N GLN A 127 -5.52 -7.72 1.48
CA GLN A 127 -4.81 -6.54 1.01
C GLN A 127 -4.28 -6.73 -0.42
N SER A 128 -3.59 -7.84 -0.69
CA SER A 128 -2.97 -8.08 -1.99
C SER A 128 -3.96 -8.40 -3.11
N MET A 129 -5.15 -8.91 -2.78
CA MET A 129 -6.23 -9.18 -3.73
C MET A 129 -7.12 -7.97 -4.02
N GLY A 130 -6.96 -6.88 -3.26
CA GLY A 130 -7.79 -5.70 -3.40
C GLY A 130 -7.16 -4.49 -2.73
N MET A 131 -7.64 -4.18 -1.52
CA MET A 131 -7.19 -3.01 -0.78
C MET A 131 -7.02 -3.33 0.70
N THR A 132 -6.28 -2.48 1.40
CA THR A 132 -6.03 -2.60 2.85
C THR A 132 -7.33 -2.73 3.66
N ALA A 133 -8.44 -2.10 3.23
CA ALA A 133 -9.75 -2.27 3.87
C ALA A 133 -10.29 -3.71 3.76
N THR A 134 -10.12 -4.37 2.62
CA THR A 134 -10.49 -5.79 2.42
C THR A 134 -9.66 -6.68 3.34
N GLY A 135 -8.36 -6.41 3.48
CA GLY A 135 -7.49 -7.08 4.44
C GLY A 135 -8.00 -6.96 5.87
N ILE A 136 -8.28 -5.74 6.33
CA ILE A 136 -8.81 -5.48 7.68
C ILE A 136 -10.18 -6.16 7.90
N LEU A 137 -11.05 -6.15 6.88
CA LEU A 137 -12.34 -6.84 6.93
C LEU A 137 -12.16 -8.34 7.15
N LEU A 138 -11.29 -9.00 6.36
CA LEU A 138 -11.00 -10.42 6.54
C LEU A 138 -10.42 -10.71 7.92
N MET A 139 -9.51 -9.87 8.42
CA MET A 139 -8.95 -10.02 9.77
C MET A 139 -10.02 -9.96 10.85
N LYS A 140 -10.97 -9.02 10.75
CA LYS A 140 -12.11 -8.92 11.66
C LYS A 140 -13.07 -10.10 11.56
N LEU A 141 -13.16 -10.76 10.41
CA LEU A 141 -13.93 -12.00 10.27
C LEU A 141 -13.19 -13.18 10.91
N THR A 142 -11.87 -13.23 10.80
CA THR A 142 -11.06 -14.31 11.37
C THR A 142 -10.79 -14.13 12.87
N ASP A 143 -10.78 -12.90 13.37
CA ASP A 143 -10.60 -12.55 14.78
C ASP A 143 -11.54 -11.38 15.18
N PRO A 144 -12.85 -11.63 15.34
CA PRO A 144 -13.84 -10.58 15.60
C PRO A 144 -13.62 -9.85 16.94
N ASP A 145 -13.14 -10.56 17.94
CA ASP A 145 -12.88 -10.03 19.28
C ASP A 145 -11.49 -9.37 19.41
N ASN A 146 -10.70 -9.35 18.31
CA ASN A 146 -9.33 -8.85 18.27
C ASN A 146 -8.44 -9.40 19.40
N LYS A 147 -8.53 -10.72 19.62
CA LYS A 147 -7.75 -11.43 20.66
C LYS A 147 -6.31 -11.69 20.23
N SER A 148 -6.05 -11.73 18.92
CA SER A 148 -4.73 -11.90 18.35
C SER A 148 -4.01 -10.57 18.15
N PRO A 149 -2.66 -10.54 18.22
CA PRO A 149 -1.87 -9.36 17.86
C PRO A 149 -1.78 -9.13 16.34
N ALA A 150 -2.64 -9.78 15.54
CA ALA A 150 -2.56 -9.73 14.07
C ALA A 150 -2.87 -8.33 13.56
N LEU A 151 -3.96 -7.70 14.01
CA LEU A 151 -4.40 -6.38 13.52
C LEU A 151 -3.40 -5.27 13.87
N GLU A 152 -2.86 -5.30 15.09
CA GLU A 152 -1.83 -4.36 15.53
C GLU A 152 -0.54 -4.52 14.70
N GLY A 153 -0.06 -5.76 14.54
CA GLY A 153 1.11 -6.05 13.73
C GLY A 153 0.92 -5.66 12.25
N PHE A 154 -0.28 -5.83 11.72
CA PHE A 154 -0.64 -5.38 10.37
C PHE A 154 -0.57 -3.86 10.25
N GLY A 155 -1.11 -3.11 11.21
CA GLY A 155 -1.02 -1.65 11.26
C GLY A 155 0.41 -1.11 11.29
N TYR A 156 1.28 -1.69 12.13
CA TYR A 156 2.70 -1.30 12.17
C TYR A 156 3.43 -1.56 10.85
N LYS A 157 3.19 -2.72 10.21
CA LYS A 157 3.72 -3.00 8.87
C LYS A 157 3.26 -1.94 7.87
N GLN A 158 2.00 -1.52 7.97
CA GLN A 158 1.38 -0.64 6.99
C GLN A 158 2.05 0.74 6.90
N LEU A 159 2.54 1.24 8.03
CA LEU A 159 3.25 2.52 8.11
C LEU A 159 4.49 2.56 7.20
N LEU A 160 5.22 1.45 7.10
CA LEU A 160 6.41 1.33 6.24
C LEU A 160 6.05 0.84 4.84
N PHE A 161 5.06 -0.05 4.73
CA PHE A 161 4.71 -0.70 3.47
C PHE A 161 4.00 0.24 2.49
N GLU A 162 2.96 0.95 2.94
CA GLU A 162 2.16 1.82 2.06
C GLU A 162 3.01 2.89 1.34
N PRO A 163 3.85 3.68 2.04
CA PRO A 163 4.55 4.79 1.41
C PRO A 163 5.65 4.36 0.44
N ILE A 164 6.09 3.10 0.51
CA ILE A 164 7.18 2.59 -0.32
C ILE A 164 6.60 1.77 -1.48
N VAL A 165 5.80 0.74 -1.19
CA VAL A 165 5.38 -0.28 -2.17
C VAL A 165 3.86 -0.49 -2.27
N GLY A 166 3.06 -0.05 -1.30
CA GLY A 166 1.60 -0.20 -1.32
C GLY A 166 0.84 0.81 -2.20
N GLY A 167 1.55 1.53 -3.08
CA GLY A 167 1.01 2.67 -3.84
C GLY A 167 1.84 3.95 -3.67
N GLY A 168 2.90 3.89 -2.87
CA GLY A 168 3.83 4.99 -2.66
C GLY A 168 4.95 5.07 -3.72
N ILE A 169 6.16 5.42 -3.28
CA ILE A 169 7.25 5.89 -4.14
C ILE A 169 7.60 4.89 -5.25
N PHE A 170 7.82 3.62 -4.92
CA PHE A 170 8.26 2.64 -5.92
C PHE A 170 7.15 2.34 -6.94
N THR A 171 5.91 2.18 -6.48
CA THR A 171 4.76 1.92 -7.36
C THR A 171 4.54 3.06 -8.34
N ALA A 172 4.61 4.31 -7.87
CA ALA A 172 4.44 5.48 -8.72
C ALA A 172 5.63 5.72 -9.66
N ALA A 173 6.85 5.49 -9.18
CA ALA A 173 8.05 5.65 -10.00
C ALA A 173 8.26 4.49 -10.99
N SER A 174 7.55 3.36 -10.83
CA SER A 174 7.80 2.13 -11.61
C SER A 174 7.81 2.35 -13.12
N VAL A 175 6.82 3.08 -13.67
CA VAL A 175 6.75 3.38 -15.11
C VAL A 175 7.95 4.22 -15.57
N THR A 176 8.30 5.25 -14.79
CA THR A 176 9.47 6.11 -15.08
C THR A 176 10.78 5.33 -14.99
N LEU A 177 10.92 4.46 -13.99
CA LEU A 177 12.08 3.60 -13.82
C LEU A 177 12.22 2.61 -14.99
N ILE A 178 11.11 2.01 -15.44
CA ILE A 178 11.11 1.12 -16.61
C ILE A 178 11.50 1.90 -17.87
N PHE A 179 11.00 3.13 -18.04
CA PHE A 179 11.34 3.96 -19.20
C PHE A 179 12.83 4.35 -19.20
N GLN A 180 13.40 4.69 -18.05
CA GLN A 180 14.80 5.14 -17.95
C GLN A 180 15.82 4.00 -17.96
N PHE A 181 15.56 2.93 -17.20
CA PHE A 181 16.53 1.85 -16.97
C PHE A 181 16.21 0.57 -17.75
N GLY A 182 15.04 0.52 -18.40
CA GLY A 182 14.54 -0.65 -19.09
C GLY A 182 13.80 -1.63 -18.16
N PRO A 183 12.88 -2.44 -18.73
CA PRO A 183 12.08 -3.40 -17.96
C PRO A 183 12.93 -4.51 -17.32
N GLU A 184 14.00 -4.94 -17.98
CA GLU A 184 14.93 -5.99 -17.51
C GLU A 184 15.54 -5.62 -16.15
N VAL A 185 16.02 -4.38 -16.00
CA VAL A 185 16.69 -3.91 -14.77
C VAL A 185 15.70 -3.85 -13.61
N VAL A 186 14.50 -3.32 -13.86
CA VAL A 186 13.45 -3.21 -12.84
C VAL A 186 12.93 -4.61 -12.44
N LEU A 187 12.85 -5.53 -13.40
CA LEU A 187 12.49 -6.93 -13.14
C LEU A 187 13.55 -7.61 -12.27
N VAL A 188 14.83 -7.49 -12.59
CA VAL A 188 15.91 -8.08 -11.78
C VAL A 188 15.89 -7.49 -10.37
N PHE A 189 15.76 -6.16 -10.23
CA PHE A 189 15.68 -5.50 -8.93
C PHE A 189 14.49 -6.02 -8.10
N SER A 190 13.30 -6.05 -8.67
CA SER A 190 12.09 -6.54 -7.97
C SER A 190 12.19 -8.02 -7.62
N LEU A 191 12.79 -8.85 -8.48
CA LEU A 191 13.04 -10.27 -8.21
C LEU A 191 14.03 -10.46 -7.06
N VAL A 192 15.12 -9.68 -7.02
CA VAL A 192 16.08 -9.71 -5.91
C VAL A 192 15.40 -9.32 -4.59
N MET A 193 14.57 -8.28 -4.60
CA MET A 193 13.79 -7.88 -3.41
C MET A 193 12.82 -8.98 -2.97
N LEU A 194 12.11 -9.60 -3.92
CA LEU A 194 11.22 -10.73 -3.63
C LEU A 194 11.98 -11.89 -2.98
N LEU A 195 13.08 -12.33 -3.58
CA LEU A 195 13.89 -13.45 -3.08
C LEU A 195 14.51 -13.14 -1.72
N LEU A 196 14.95 -11.90 -1.50
CA LEU A 196 15.47 -11.45 -0.21
C LEU A 196 14.41 -11.56 0.89
N TRP A 197 13.22 -10.99 0.67
CA TRP A 197 12.14 -11.04 1.66
C TRP A 197 11.58 -12.44 1.87
N LEU A 198 11.47 -13.22 0.81
CA LEU A 198 11.07 -14.63 0.88
C LEU A 198 12.10 -15.46 1.66
N GLY A 199 13.40 -15.22 1.43
CA GLY A 199 14.48 -15.84 2.19
C GLY A 199 14.44 -15.48 3.68
N ILE A 200 14.30 -14.18 4.00
CA ILE A 200 14.15 -13.74 5.40
C ILE A 200 12.93 -14.41 6.04
N GLY A 201 11.79 -14.42 5.36
CA GLY A 201 10.57 -15.08 5.84
C GLY A 201 10.76 -16.56 6.14
N LEU A 202 11.35 -17.30 5.20
CA LEU A 202 11.48 -18.76 5.28
C LEU A 202 12.61 -19.24 6.21
N PHE A 203 13.68 -18.46 6.38
CA PHE A 203 14.85 -18.88 7.16
C PHE A 203 14.95 -18.22 8.54
N TYR A 204 14.50 -16.97 8.68
CA TYR A 204 14.61 -16.24 9.95
C TYR A 204 13.35 -16.36 10.81
N PHE A 205 12.16 -16.21 10.22
CA PHE A 205 10.89 -16.24 10.96
C PHE A 205 10.29 -17.63 11.11
N ARG A 206 10.74 -18.60 10.32
CA ARG A 206 10.41 -20.01 10.49
C ARG A 206 11.05 -20.53 11.79
N LYS A 207 10.32 -20.45 12.89
CA LYS A 207 10.68 -21.19 14.10
C LYS A 207 10.33 -22.68 13.92
N LYS A 208 11.27 -23.54 14.31
CA LYS A 208 11.07 -24.99 14.50
C LYS A 208 9.95 -25.26 15.51
#